data_AF-A0A4Q2K9Y4-F1
#
_entry.id   AF-A0A4Q2K9Y4-F1
#
_cell.length_a   1.000
_cell.length_b   1.000
_cell.length_c   1.000
_cell.angle_alpha   90.00
_cell.angle_beta   90.00
_cell.angle_gamma   90.00
#
_symmetry.space_group_name_H-M   'P 1'
#
loop_
_entity.id
_entity.type
_entity.pdbx_description
1 polymer ?
#
loop_
_entity_poly.entity_id
_entity_poly.type
_entity_poly.pdbx_seq_one_letter_code
_entity_poly.pdbx_strand_id
1 'polypeptide(L)' 'MKNKFYLKEFQFFDGEDTVIFNIVAVDADKITVAVTKCGKISISDYDLRTDGNGLYFEYGVAGQEHIHIEDFKEAE' A
#
# COMPACT_ATOMS: atom_id res chain seq x y z
N MET A 1 15.55 -12.28 -11.03
CA MET A 1 14.10 -12.50 -10.83
C MET A 1 13.47 -11.12 -10.81
N LYS A 2 12.67 -10.73 -11.82
CA LYS A 2 12.00 -9.41 -11.78
C LYS A 2 11.01 -9.45 -10.60
N ASN A 3 11.13 -8.52 -9.67
CA ASN A 3 10.19 -8.40 -8.56
C ASN A 3 8.78 -8.25 -9.15
N LYS A 4 7.90 -9.23 -8.91
CA LYS A 4 6.53 -9.25 -9.48
C LYS A 4 5.67 -8.05 -9.06
N PHE A 5 6.18 -7.26 -8.10
CA PHE A 5 5.56 -6.06 -7.53
C PHE A 5 6.31 -4.77 -7.84
N TYR A 6 7.41 -4.82 -8.61
CA TYR A 6 8.14 -3.62 -8.99
C TYR A 6 7.21 -2.71 -9.80
N LEU A 7 6.98 -1.48 -9.31
CA LEU A 7 6.11 -0.45 -9.92
C LEU A 7 4.60 -0.67 -9.81
N LYS A 8 4.07 -1.42 -8.83
CA LYS A 8 2.62 -1.35 -8.58
C LYS A 8 2.27 -0.17 -7.67
N GLU A 9 1.27 0.63 -8.03
CA GLU A 9 0.84 1.87 -7.37
C GLU A 9 -0.65 1.85 -6.96
N PHE A 10 -0.94 2.41 -5.79
CA PHE A 10 -2.27 2.75 -5.31
C PHE A 10 -2.30 4.21 -4.82
N GLN A 11 -3.36 4.95 -5.14
CA GLN A 11 -3.54 6.34 -4.71
C GLN A 11 -4.77 6.44 -3.80
N PHE A 12 -4.59 7.08 -2.66
CA PHE A 12 -5.60 7.29 -1.63
C PHE A 12 -5.73 8.77 -1.33
N PHE A 13 -6.96 9.30 -1.26
CA PHE A 13 -7.18 10.67 -0.80
C PHE A 13 -7.62 10.64 0.67
N ASP A 14 -6.79 11.16 1.56
CA ASP A 14 -7.03 11.07 3.01
C ASP A 14 -7.92 12.21 3.56
N GLY A 15 -8.50 13.01 2.67
CA GLY A 15 -9.31 14.19 2.99
C GLY A 15 -8.54 15.50 2.87
N GLU A 16 -7.21 15.46 2.93
CA GLU A 16 -6.34 16.64 2.79
C GLU A 16 -5.40 16.51 1.59
N ASP A 17 -4.70 15.38 1.48
CA ASP A 17 -3.69 15.13 0.46
C ASP A 17 -3.92 13.79 -0.27
N THR A 18 -3.40 13.70 -1.48
CA THR A 18 -3.23 12.40 -2.14
C THR A 18 -1.99 11.71 -1.59
N VAL A 19 -2.19 10.54 -1.01
CA VAL A 19 -1.16 9.60 -0.56
C VAL A 19 -0.97 8.54 -1.63
N ILE A 20 0.26 8.37 -2.09
CA ILE A 20 0.61 7.38 -3.11
C ILE A 20 1.40 6.26 -2.44
N PHE A 21 1.00 5.02 -2.68
CA PHE A 21 1.64 3.82 -2.18
C PHE A 21 2.24 3.05 -3.34
N ASN A 22 3.51 2.65 -3.23
CA ASN A 22 4.14 1.72 -4.16
C ASN A 22 4.64 0.49 -3.40
N ILE A 23 4.34 -0.71 -3.91
CA ILE A 23 4.78 -1.95 -3.25
C ILE A 23 6.29 -2.13 -3.45
N VAL A 24 7.02 -2.30 -2.35
CA VAL A 24 8.46 -2.59 -2.35
C VAL A 24 8.71 -4.08 -2.16
N ALA A 25 8.05 -4.68 -1.15
CA ALA A 25 8.15 -6.09 -0.81
C ALA A 25 6.85 -6.59 -0.16
N VAL A 26 6.55 -7.87 -0.32
CA VAL A 26 5.40 -8.55 0.29
C VAL A 26 5.93 -9.85 0.89
N ASP A 27 5.76 -10.01 2.20
CA ASP A 27 6.07 -11.21 2.97
C ASP A 27 4.77 -11.90 3.43
N ALA A 28 4.87 -12.95 4.26
CA ALA A 28 3.72 -13.75 4.66
C ALA A 28 2.72 -12.99 5.55
N ASP A 29 3.20 -12.11 6.41
CA ASP A 29 2.42 -11.37 7.41
C ASP A 29 2.63 -9.85 7.34
N LYS A 30 3.47 -9.37 6.41
CA LYS A 30 3.85 -7.96 6.30
C LYS A 30 4.01 -7.51 4.86
N ILE A 31 3.83 -6.20 4.67
CA ILE A 31 4.09 -5.52 3.40
C ILE A 31 4.96 -4.30 3.66
N THR A 32 5.97 -4.10 2.82
CA THR A 32 6.77 -2.87 2.78
C THR A 32 6.31 -2.04 1.60
N VAL A 33 5.92 -0.79 1.86
CA VAL A 33 5.50 0.16 0.83
C VAL A 33 6.30 1.46 0.90
N ALA A 34 6.55 2.05 -0.26
CA ALA A 34 6.94 3.44 -0.36
C ALA A 34 5.68 4.31 -0.29
N VAL A 35 5.64 5.23 0.66
CA VAL A 35 4.52 6.16 0.88
C VAL A 35 4.98 7.55 0.48
N THR A 36 4.33 8.12 -0.53
CA THR A 36 4.53 9.50 -0.97
C THR A 36 3.36 10.35 -0.50
N LYS A 37 3.62 11.35 0.35
CA LYS A 37 2.63 12.34 0.81
C LYS A 37 3.25 13.73 0.83
N CYS A 38 2.56 14.73 0.27
CA CYS A 38 3.04 16.12 0.15
C CYS A 38 4.47 16.24 -0.42
N GLY A 39 4.81 15.43 -1.44
CA GLY A 39 6.14 15.43 -2.07
C GLY A 39 7.26 14.81 -1.22
N LYS A 40 6.96 14.22 -0.06
CA LYS A 40 7.92 13.46 0.75
C LYS A 40 7.68 11.97 0.56
N ILE A 41 8.76 11.21 0.40
CA ILE A 41 8.74 9.75 0.28
C ILE A 41 9.29 9.14 1.56
N SER A 42 8.60 8.14 2.09
CA SER A 42 9.05 7.31 3.22
C SER A 42 8.84 5.84 2.92
N ILE A 43 9.65 4.96 3.52
CA ILE A 43 9.43 3.51 3.46
C ILE A 43 8.80 3.09 4.79
N SER A 44 7.67 2.39 4.71
CA SER A 44 6.92 1.95 5.89
C SER A 44 6.50 0.49 5.74
N ASP A 45 6.55 -0.24 6.86
CA ASP A 45 6.07 -1.61 6.97
C ASP A 45 4.69 -1.61 7.62
N TYR A 46 3.79 -2.44 7.09
CA TYR A 46 2.45 -2.67 7.62
C TYR A 46 2.19 -4.16 7.81
N ASP A 47 1.40 -4.50 8.83
CA ASP A 47 0.90 -5.85 9.00
C ASP A 47 -0.14 -6.17 7.91
N LEU A 48 -0.01 -7.33 7.28
CA LEU A 48 -0.98 -7.85 6.33
C LEU A 48 -2.06 -8.65 7.04
N ARG A 49 -3.31 -8.36 6.68
CA ARG A 49 -4.51 -9.03 7.17
C ARG A 49 -5.32 -9.55 6.00
N THR A 50 -6.27 -10.43 6.29
CA THR A 50 -7.20 -10.99 5.29
C THR A 50 -8.64 -10.73 5.70
N ASP A 51 -9.45 -10.23 4.77
CA ASP A 51 -10.90 -10.13 4.91
C ASP A 51 -11.60 -10.81 3.72
N GLY A 52 -12.91 -10.57 3.57
CA GLY A 52 -13.70 -11.15 2.47
C GLY A 52 -13.28 -10.69 1.07
N ASN A 53 -12.50 -9.61 0.95
CA ASN A 53 -12.04 -9.03 -0.31
C ASN A 53 -10.56 -9.37 -0.61
N GLY A 54 -9.87 -10.05 0.31
CA GLY A 54 -8.50 -10.54 0.12
C GLY A 54 -7.50 -9.98 1.12
N LEU A 55 -6.23 -9.92 0.72
CA LEU A 55 -5.16 -9.38 1.54
C LEU A 55 -5.18 -7.85 1.53
N TYR A 56 -5.08 -7.24 2.69
CA TYR A 56 -5.04 -5.79 2.87
C TYR A 56 -4.11 -5.38 4.01
N PHE A 57 -3.76 -4.11 4.01
CA PHE A 57 -3.16 -3.43 5.17
C PHE A 57 -3.99 -2.20 5.54
N GLU A 58 -3.84 -1.72 6.76
CA GLU A 58 -4.56 -0.54 7.26
C GLU A 58 -3.70 0.72 7.18
N TYR A 59 -4.31 1.84 6.77
CA TYR A 59 -3.66 3.15 6.76
C TYR A 59 -4.51 4.20 7.49
N GLY A 60 -3.90 5.05 8.30
CA GLY A 60 -4.63 6.04 9.10
C GLY A 60 -5.24 5.45 10.37
N VAL A 61 -6.56 5.56 10.55
CA VAL A 61 -7.23 5.10 11.77
C VAL A 61 -7.46 3.59 11.69
N ALA A 62 -7.02 2.87 12.72
CA ALA A 62 -7.13 1.41 12.79
C ALA A 62 -8.58 0.93 12.58
N GLY A 63 -8.75 -0.06 11.72
CA GLY A 63 -10.04 -0.64 11.34
C GLY A 63 -10.96 0.22 10.46
N GLN A 64 -10.48 1.33 9.89
CA GLN A 64 -11.26 2.15 8.96
C GLN A 64 -10.86 1.94 7.50
N GLU A 65 -9.62 2.26 7.14
CA GLU A 65 -9.18 2.21 5.75
C GLU A 65 -8.43 0.91 5.47
N HIS A 66 -9.03 0.04 4.67
CA HIS A 66 -8.41 -1.20 4.20
C HIS A 66 -7.91 -0.98 2.77
N ILE A 67 -6.59 -1.07 2.59
CA ILE A 67 -5.96 -0.98 1.27
C ILE A 67 -5.64 -2.38 0.80
N HIS A 68 -6.42 -2.88 -0.17
CA HIS A 68 -6.25 -4.24 -0.71
C HIS A 68 -5.09 -4.30 -1.71
N ILE A 69 -4.26 -5.35 -1.62
CA ILE A 69 -3.08 -5.51 -2.49
C ILE A 69 -3.47 -5.58 -3.97
N GLU A 70 -4.65 -6.14 -4.27
CA GLU A 70 -5.16 -6.29 -5.63
C GLU A 70 -5.59 -4.95 -6.26
N ASP A 71 -5.78 -3.90 -5.46
CA ASP A 71 -6.14 -2.56 -5.98
C ASP A 71 -4.93 -1.82 -6.57
N PHE A 72 -3.71 -2.29 -6.31
CA PHE A 72 -2.50 -1.71 -6.87
C PHE A 72 -2.36 -2.07 -8.36
N LYS A 73 -2.15 -1.06 -9.20
CA LYS A 73 -2.01 -1.17 -10.66
C LYS A 73 -0.57 -0.94 -11.09
N GLU A 74 -0.16 -1.46 -12.25
CA GLU A 74 1.15 -1.10 -12.81
C GLU A 74 1.22 0.42 -13.02
N ALA A 75 2.28 1.05 -12.51
CA ALA A 75 2.59 2.44 -12.77
C ALA A 75 3.16 2.57 -14.19
N GLU A 76 2.59 3.48 -14.97
CA GLU A 76 3.05 3.81 -16.33
C GLU A 76 4.40 4.54 -16.34
#